data_AF-A0A920P7L8-F1
#
_entry.id   AF-A0A920P7L8-F1
#
_cell.length_a   1.000
_cell.length_b   1.000
_cell.length_c   1.000
_cell.angle_alpha   90.00
_cell.angle_beta   90.00
_cell.angle_gamma   90.00
#
_symmetry.space_group_name_H-M   'P 1'
#
loop_
_entity.id
_entity.type
_entity.pdbx_description
1 polymer ?
#
loop_
_entity_poly.entity_id
_entity_poly.type
_entity_poly.pdbx_seq_one_letter_code
_entity_poly.pdbx_strand_id
1 'polypeptide(L)'
;MGGGLFYEGVLGVKTYTVVKGQYSFQVSLYDAETGKLLCYTQANRLGQLGTGATTAVAAKYLTHNPDVTVGILVLDPKAATQLEAVSKVRNITNIKAFSRTESSRKLFAENMSDALQVPVTAGAQRKKLSEILTS
;
A
#
# COMPACT_ATOMS: atom_id res chain seq x y z
N MET A 1 -4.79 -15.89 -9.71
CA MET A 1 -4.01 -15.05 -10.64
C MET A 1 -2.61 -15.65 -10.74
N GLY A 2 -2.19 -16.06 -11.94
CA GLY A 2 -0.87 -16.65 -12.18
C GLY A 2 0.08 -15.67 -12.89
N GLY A 3 1.38 -15.88 -12.76
CA GLY A 3 2.42 -15.13 -13.45
C GLY A 3 3.74 -15.89 -13.45
N GLY A 4 4.66 -15.51 -14.34
CA GLY A 4 5.98 -16.14 -14.46
C GLY A 4 7.07 -15.09 -14.58
N LEU A 5 8.18 -15.32 -13.87
CA LEU A 5 9.40 -14.56 -13.99
C LEU A 5 10.47 -15.50 -14.53
N PHE A 6 10.35 -15.84 -15.81
CA PHE A 6 11.15 -16.91 -16.43
C PHE A 6 12.65 -16.65 -16.42
N TYR A 7 13.08 -15.39 -16.43
CA TYR A 7 14.50 -15.04 -16.30
C TYR A 7 15.06 -15.30 -14.89
N GLU A 8 14.20 -15.47 -13.88
CA GLU A 8 14.57 -15.97 -12.54
C GLU A 8 14.17 -17.44 -12.34
N GLY A 9 13.69 -18.12 -13.40
CA GLY A 9 13.32 -19.54 -13.33
C GLY A 9 12.12 -19.85 -12.43
N VAL A 10 11.20 -18.90 -12.20
CA VAL A 10 10.06 -19.10 -11.29
C VAL A 10 8.69 -18.82 -11.90
N LEU A 11 7.71 -19.63 -11.48
CA LEU A 11 6.28 -19.48 -11.75
C LEU A 11 5.53 -19.27 -10.43
N GLY A 12 4.51 -18.43 -10.42
CA GLY A 12 3.75 -18.13 -9.22
C GLY A 12 2.25 -18.11 -9.46
N VAL A 13 1.48 -18.60 -8.50
CA VAL A 13 0.03 -18.46 -8.48
C VAL A 13 -0.39 -17.88 -7.14
N LYS A 14 -1.13 -16.77 -7.21
CA LYS A 14 -1.88 -16.26 -6.06
C LYS A 14 -3.32 -16.76 -6.11
N THR A 15 -3.72 -17.45 -5.06
CA THR A 15 -5.11 -17.82 -4.79
C THR A 15 -5.65 -16.94 -3.67
N TYR A 16 -6.95 -16.68 -3.71
CA TYR A 16 -7.63 -16.06 -2.58
C TYR A 16 -9.05 -16.55 -2.47
N THR A 17 -9.51 -16.63 -1.23
CA THR A 17 -10.89 -16.96 -0.90
C THR A 17 -11.55 -15.78 -0.22
N VAL A 18 -12.87 -15.70 -0.39
CA VAL A 18 -13.71 -14.76 0.33
C VAL A 18 -14.81 -15.56 1.01
N VAL A 19 -14.78 -15.64 2.33
CA VAL A 19 -15.75 -16.40 3.13
C VAL A 19 -16.28 -15.48 4.21
N LYS A 20 -17.60 -15.26 4.26
CA LYS A 20 -18.26 -14.35 5.22
C LYS A 20 -17.59 -12.96 5.27
N GLY A 21 -17.20 -12.44 4.09
CA GLY A 21 -16.53 -11.14 3.95
C GLY A 21 -15.05 -11.11 4.34
N GLN A 22 -14.48 -12.23 4.78
CA GLN A 22 -13.06 -12.33 5.13
C GLN A 22 -12.24 -12.80 3.94
N TYR A 23 -11.15 -12.08 3.67
CA TYR A 23 -10.21 -12.41 2.60
C TYR A 23 -9.04 -13.22 3.15
N SER A 24 -8.71 -14.32 2.48
CA SER A 24 -7.53 -15.11 2.78
C SER A 24 -6.73 -15.31 1.50
N PHE A 25 -5.47 -14.86 1.49
CA PHE A 25 -4.60 -14.93 0.32
C PHE A 25 -3.49 -15.96 0.55
N GLN A 26 -3.20 -16.75 -0.47
CA GLN A 26 -2.09 -17.68 -0.50
C GLN A 26 -1.31 -17.51 -1.80
N VAL A 27 -0.02 -17.75 -1.73
CA VAL A 27 0.86 -17.79 -2.91
C VAL A 27 1.56 -19.13 -2.91
N SER A 28 1.50 -19.81 -4.04
CA SER A 28 2.41 -20.90 -4.39
C SER A 28 3.44 -20.40 -5.40
N LEU A 29 4.69 -20.76 -5.18
CA LEU A 29 5.82 -20.53 -6.07
C LEU A 29 6.36 -21.88 -6.53
N TYR A 30 6.66 -21.99 -7.82
CA TYR A 30 7.13 -23.20 -8.47
C TYR A 30 8.40 -22.88 -9.26
N ASP A 31 9.26 -23.88 -9.36
CA ASP A 31 10.37 -23.91 -10.29
C ASP A 31 9.80 -23.96 -11.72
N ALA A 32 10.25 -23.06 -12.58
CA ALA A 32 9.68 -22.89 -13.92
C ALA A 32 10.10 -23.98 -14.90
N GLU A 33 11.22 -24.67 -14.65
CA GLU A 33 11.75 -25.72 -15.53
C GLU A 33 11.13 -27.08 -15.18
N THR A 34 11.06 -27.39 -13.88
CA THR A 34 10.64 -28.69 -13.38
C THR A 34 9.18 -28.74 -12.92
N GLY A 35 8.56 -27.58 -12.68
CA GLY A 35 7.23 -27.47 -12.11
C GLY A 35 7.14 -27.81 -10.61
N LYS A 36 8.28 -28.04 -9.94
CA LYS A 36 8.33 -28.40 -8.52
C LYS A 36 7.87 -27.22 -7.65
N LEU A 37 7.01 -27.49 -6.65
CA LEU A 37 6.63 -26.49 -5.64
C LEU A 37 7.86 -26.11 -4.81
N LEU A 38 8.18 -24.81 -4.80
CA LEU A 38 9.27 -24.22 -4.03
C LEU A 38 8.78 -23.63 -2.70
N CYS A 39 7.62 -22.97 -2.72
CA CYS A 39 7.07 -22.31 -1.56
C CYS A 39 5.55 -22.28 -1.63
N TYR A 40 4.89 -22.45 -0.49
CA TYR A 40 3.48 -22.14 -0.32
C TYR A 40 3.28 -21.40 1.00
N THR A 41 2.71 -20.20 0.94
CA THR A 41 2.60 -19.34 2.13
C THR A 41 1.37 -18.43 2.10
N GLN A 42 0.98 -17.93 3.27
CA GLN A 42 -0.02 -16.87 3.37
C GLN A 42 0.52 -15.55 2.82
N ALA A 43 -0.33 -14.81 2.12
CA ALA A 43 0.08 -13.68 1.32
C ALA A 43 -0.70 -12.39 1.62
N ASN A 44 -1.42 -12.31 2.75
CA ASN A 44 -2.16 -11.11 3.12
C ASN A 44 -1.22 -9.89 3.24
N ARG A 45 -0.13 -10.04 4.01
CA ARG A 45 0.89 -8.98 4.17
C ARG A 45 1.71 -8.78 2.89
N LEU A 46 2.08 -9.86 2.20
CA LEU A 46 2.81 -9.78 0.92
C LEU A 46 2.03 -8.97 -0.12
N GLY A 47 0.72 -9.17 -0.22
CA GLY A 47 -0.14 -8.41 -1.12
C GLY A 47 -0.21 -6.91 -0.78
N GLN A 48 -0.25 -6.56 0.50
CA GLN A 48 -0.20 -5.16 0.94
C GLN A 48 1.14 -4.51 0.58
N LEU A 49 2.26 -5.19 0.88
CA LEU A 49 3.61 -4.72 0.56
C LEU A 49 3.82 -4.55 -0.94
N GLY A 50 3.45 -5.55 -1.75
CA GLY A 50 3.58 -5.47 -3.21
C GLY A 50 2.72 -4.35 -3.82
N THR A 51 1.52 -4.12 -3.27
CA THR A 51 0.67 -2.99 -3.69
C THR A 51 1.32 -1.65 -3.35
N GLY A 52 1.83 -1.50 -2.12
CA GLY A 52 2.54 -0.30 -1.68
C GLY A 52 3.80 -0.04 -2.51
N ALA A 53 4.59 -1.07 -2.81
CA ALA A 53 5.79 -0.97 -3.63
C ALA A 53 5.48 -0.47 -5.05
N THR A 54 4.42 -0.97 -5.69
CA THR A 54 3.97 -0.45 -6.99
C THR A 54 3.60 1.03 -6.91
N THR A 55 2.88 1.45 -5.87
CA THR A 55 2.58 2.88 -5.63
C THR A 55 3.86 3.70 -5.44
N ALA A 56 4.85 3.18 -4.71
CA ALA A 56 6.13 3.85 -4.51
C ALA A 56 6.91 4.00 -5.83
N VAL A 57 6.97 2.96 -6.66
CA VAL A 57 7.59 3.05 -7.99
C VAL A 57 6.90 4.12 -8.82
N ALA A 58 5.56 4.15 -8.85
CA ALA A 58 4.82 5.19 -9.53
C ALA A 58 5.17 6.59 -8.98
N ALA A 59 5.14 6.77 -7.65
CA ALA A 59 5.52 8.03 -7.02
C ALA A 59 6.95 8.45 -7.38
N LYS A 60 7.90 7.48 -7.45
CA LYS A 60 9.30 7.72 -7.76
C LYS A 60 9.52 8.35 -9.14
N TYR A 61 8.67 8.03 -10.11
CA TYR A 61 8.85 8.50 -11.49
C TYR A 61 7.83 9.55 -11.92
N LEU A 62 6.64 9.58 -11.31
CA LEU A 62 5.55 10.46 -11.72
C LEU A 62 5.45 11.75 -10.89
N THR A 63 6.17 11.87 -9.77
CA THR A 63 6.22 13.11 -9.00
C THR A 63 7.48 13.90 -9.32
N HIS A 64 7.30 15.19 -9.59
CA HIS A 64 8.39 16.09 -9.97
C HIS A 64 9.29 16.47 -8.78
N ASN A 65 8.70 16.72 -7.60
CA ASN A 65 9.44 17.10 -6.40
C ASN A 65 9.74 15.86 -5.53
N PRO A 66 10.99 15.67 -5.05
CA PRO A 66 11.31 14.65 -4.04
C PRO A 66 10.59 14.86 -2.69
N ASP A 67 10.28 16.12 -2.33
CA ASP A 67 9.51 16.48 -1.15
C ASP A 67 8.02 16.50 -1.48
N VAL A 68 7.23 15.69 -0.76
CA VAL A 68 5.82 15.48 -1.09
C VAL A 68 4.92 15.57 0.12
N THR A 69 3.73 16.13 -0.08
CA THR A 69 2.59 15.96 0.83
C THR A 69 1.69 14.86 0.29
N VAL A 70 1.32 13.88 1.12
CA VAL A 70 0.48 12.76 0.71
C VAL A 70 -0.93 12.90 1.28
N GLY A 71 -1.95 12.88 0.42
CA GLY A 71 -3.35 12.82 0.83
C GLY A 71 -3.84 11.38 0.90
N ILE A 72 -4.45 10.98 2.02
CA ILE A 72 -5.06 9.65 2.20
C ILE A 72 -6.56 9.79 2.40
N LEU A 73 -7.34 9.17 1.51
CA LEU A 73 -8.81 9.22 1.53
C LEU A 73 -9.46 8.01 2.22
N VAL A 74 -8.73 6.90 2.32
CA VAL A 74 -9.21 5.64 2.88
C VAL A 74 -8.23 5.25 3.97
N LEU A 75 -8.68 5.30 5.23
CA LEU A 75 -7.86 5.01 6.40
C LEU A 75 -7.97 3.53 6.76
N ASP A 76 -7.38 2.67 5.93
CA ASP A 76 -7.35 1.23 6.12
C ASP A 76 -5.91 0.72 6.34
N PRO A 77 -5.71 -0.57 6.66
CA PRO A 77 -4.36 -1.11 6.84
C PRO A 77 -3.46 -1.02 5.59
N LYS A 78 -4.02 -0.89 4.38
CA LYS A 78 -3.23 -0.75 3.14
C LYS A 78 -2.65 0.66 3.02
N ALA A 79 -3.33 1.67 3.53
CA ALA A 79 -2.83 3.04 3.55
C ALA A 79 -1.48 3.14 4.27
N ALA A 80 -1.31 2.44 5.40
CA ALA A 80 -0.05 2.38 6.13
C ALA A 80 1.09 1.82 5.26
N THR A 81 0.85 0.70 4.55
CA THR A 81 1.87 0.12 3.64
C THR A 81 2.19 0.99 2.44
N GLN A 82 1.22 1.74 1.92
CA GLN A 82 1.48 2.67 0.82
C GLN A 82 2.33 3.85 1.29
N LEU A 83 2.01 4.43 2.45
CA LEU A 83 2.81 5.50 3.04
C LEU A 83 4.23 5.03 3.38
N GLU A 84 4.36 3.85 3.98
CA GLU A 84 5.66 3.22 4.27
C GLU A 84 6.48 3.03 3.00
N ALA A 85 5.88 2.53 1.91
CA ALA A 85 6.60 2.32 0.67
C ALA A 85 6.99 3.66 0.00
N VAL A 86 6.10 4.65 -0.02
CA VAL A 86 6.37 5.97 -0.59
C VAL A 86 7.48 6.69 0.19
N SER A 87 7.52 6.57 1.52
CA SER A 87 8.57 7.19 2.33
C SER A 87 9.97 6.64 2.05
N LYS A 88 10.10 5.46 1.42
CA LYS A 88 11.40 4.91 0.98
C LYS A 88 11.95 5.56 -0.29
N VAL A 89 11.11 6.26 -1.06
CA VAL A 89 11.48 6.82 -2.37
C VAL A 89 11.20 8.31 -2.48
N ARG A 90 10.53 8.90 -1.49
CA ARG A 90 10.18 10.31 -1.38
C ARG A 90 10.28 10.78 0.06
N ASN A 91 10.64 12.05 0.22
CA ASN A 91 10.62 12.71 1.51
C ASN A 91 9.19 13.21 1.77
N ILE A 92 8.45 12.48 2.61
CA ILE A 92 7.08 12.88 2.94
C ILE A 92 7.15 13.98 4.01
N THR A 93 6.79 15.21 3.64
CA THR A 93 6.86 16.36 4.55
C THR A 93 5.60 16.49 5.42
N ASN A 94 4.46 15.99 4.92
CA ASN A 94 3.19 15.99 5.64
C ASN A 94 2.22 14.96 5.05
N ILE A 95 1.36 14.40 5.89
CA ILE A 95 0.27 13.52 5.46
C ILE A 95 -1.06 14.18 5.81
N LYS A 96 -1.96 14.31 4.84
CA LYS A 96 -3.33 14.82 5.03
C LYS A 96 -4.29 13.62 5.07
N ALA A 97 -4.82 13.28 6.24
CA ALA A 97 -5.73 12.16 6.42
C ALA A 97 -7.21 12.61 6.38
N PHE A 98 -8.00 12.02 5.48
CA PHE A 98 -9.41 12.34 5.30
C PHE A 98 -10.29 11.13 5.60
N SER A 99 -11.36 11.34 6.37
CA SER A 99 -12.42 10.37 6.64
C SER A 99 -13.68 11.11 7.08
N ARG A 100 -14.84 10.46 7.02
CA ARG A 100 -16.09 11.00 7.61
C ARG A 100 -16.04 10.98 9.13
N THR A 101 -15.41 9.95 9.69
CA THR A 101 -15.37 9.71 11.13
C THR A 101 -14.14 10.37 11.73
N GLU A 102 -14.35 11.28 12.69
CA GLU A 102 -13.26 12.01 13.34
C GLU A 102 -12.34 11.09 14.14
N SER A 103 -12.90 10.14 14.90
CA SER A 103 -12.10 9.18 15.68
C SER A 103 -11.16 8.37 14.79
N SER A 104 -11.60 7.96 13.60
CA SER A 104 -10.74 7.27 12.64
C SER A 104 -9.60 8.16 12.13
N ARG A 105 -9.84 9.47 11.90
CA ARG A 105 -8.78 10.40 11.50
C ARG A 105 -7.74 10.57 12.61
N LYS A 106 -8.19 10.76 13.85
CA LYS A 106 -7.32 10.93 15.02
C LYS A 106 -6.44 9.70 15.25
N LEU A 107 -7.05 8.52 15.32
CA LEU A 107 -6.31 7.27 15.50
C LEU A 107 -5.30 7.01 14.38
N PHE A 108 -5.69 7.27 13.13
CA PHE A 108 -4.77 7.13 12.00
C PHE A 108 -3.62 8.13 12.07
N ALA A 109 -3.90 9.38 12.44
CA ALA A 109 -2.89 10.43 12.57
C ALA A 109 -1.88 10.11 13.66
N GLU A 110 -2.34 9.67 14.84
CA GLU A 110 -1.48 9.24 15.94
C GLU A 110 -0.58 8.09 15.52
N ASN A 111 -1.17 6.99 15.02
CA ASN A 111 -0.42 5.80 14.63
C ASN A 111 0.60 6.08 13.53
N MET A 112 0.24 6.90 12.54
CA MET A 112 1.10 7.12 11.39
C MET A 112 2.15 8.21 11.61
N SER A 113 1.84 9.19 12.46
CA SER A 113 2.82 10.17 12.90
C SER A 113 3.93 9.48 13.68
N ASP A 114 3.58 8.53 14.55
CA ASP A 114 4.56 7.76 15.32
C ASP A 114 5.35 6.78 14.42
N ALA A 115 4.66 6.00 13.57
CA ALA A 115 5.33 5.00 12.75
C ALA A 115 6.27 5.58 11.68
N LEU A 116 5.96 6.76 11.14
CA LEU A 116 6.74 7.37 10.05
C LEU A 116 7.55 8.58 10.50
N GLN A 117 7.35 9.09 11.71
CA GLN A 117 7.97 10.32 12.21
C GLN A 117 7.73 11.52 11.29
N VAL A 118 6.50 11.59 10.74
CA VAL A 118 6.05 12.63 9.80
C VAL A 118 4.74 13.23 10.31
N PRO A 119 4.55 14.57 10.26
CA PRO A 119 3.29 15.19 10.65
C PRO A 119 2.09 14.61 9.89
N VAL A 120 1.05 14.20 10.62
CA VAL A 120 -0.23 13.78 10.04
C VAL A 120 -1.33 14.73 10.49
N THR A 121 -1.86 15.49 9.53
CA THR A 121 -2.93 16.46 9.76
C THR A 121 -4.29 15.86 9.39
N ALA A 122 -5.26 15.99 10.30
CA ALA A 122 -6.64 15.59 10.02
C ALA A 122 -7.29 16.63 9.09
N GLY A 123 -7.52 16.27 7.83
CA GLY A 123 -8.22 17.14 6.89
C GLY A 123 -9.68 17.32 7.28
N ALA A 124 -10.21 18.55 7.19
CA ALA A 124 -11.65 18.79 7.22
C ALA A 124 -12.34 17.98 6.10
N GLN A 125 -13.57 17.52 6.35
CA GLN A 125 -14.38 16.56 5.58
C GLN A 125 -14.05 16.44 4.08
N ARG A 126 -14.17 15.21 3.54
CA ARG A 126 -13.89 14.79 2.15
C ARG A 126 -14.20 15.90 1.13
N LYS A 127 -13.19 16.71 0.79
CA LYS A 127 -13.24 17.64 -0.34
C LYS A 127 -13.30 16.85 -1.65
N LYS A 128 -13.83 17.44 -2.72
CA LYS A 128 -13.73 16.81 -4.05
C LYS A 128 -12.24 16.61 -4.37
N LEU A 129 -11.90 15.55 -5.09
CA LEU A 129 -10.49 15.25 -5.44
C LEU A 129 -9.80 16.44 -6.13
N SER A 130 -10.56 17.21 -6.92
CA SER A 130 -10.13 18.47 -7.56
C SER A 130 -9.71 19.57 -6.57
N GLU A 131 -10.35 19.63 -5.40
CA GLU A 131 -10.10 20.64 -4.36
C GLU A 131 -8.96 20.23 -3.41
N ILE A 132 -8.59 18.94 -3.39
CA ILE A 132 -7.47 18.41 -2.59
C ILE A 132 -6.14 18.66 -3.32
N LEU A 133 -6.13 18.53 -4.65
CA LEU A 133 -4.93 18.73 -5.46
C LEU A 133 -4.53 20.21 -5.63
N THR A 134 -5.40 21.14 -5.26
CA THR A 134 -5.21 22.60 -5.37
C THR A 134 -4.94 23.28 -4.02
N SER A 135 -4.84 22.52 -2.91
CA SER A 135 -4.67 23.03 -1.53
C SER A 135 -3.54 22.38 -0.75
#